data_AF-A0A2M6ZW38-F1
#
_entry.id   AF-A0A2M6ZW38-F1
#
_cell.length_a   1.000
_cell.length_b   1.000
_cell.length_c   1.000
_cell.angle_alpha   90.00
_cell.angle_beta   90.00
_cell.angle_gamma   90.00
#
_symmetry.space_group_name_H-M   'P 1'
#
loop_
_entity.id
_entity.type
_entity.pdbx_description
1 polymer ?
#
loop_
_entity_poly.entity_id
_entity_poly.type
_entity_poly.pdbx_seq_one_letter_code
_entity_poly.pdbx_strand_id
1 'polypeptide(L)' 'GKHRKVTVFKYKSKVRYRRKRGHRQPYTKLAIDQIVV' A
#
# COMPACT_ATOMS: atom_id res chain seq x y z
N GLY A 1 9.36 9.26 -0.58
CA GLY A 1 8.15 9.51 0.25
C GLY A 1 7.29 8.27 0.25
N LYS A 2 6.21 8.25 1.01
CA LYS A 2 5.31 7.09 1.07
C LYS A 2 3.97 7.49 0.47
N HIS A 3 3.36 6.62 -0.31
CA HIS A 3 2.05 6.88 -0.90
C HIS A 3 0.99 7.08 0.19
N ARG A 4 -0.18 7.57 -0.21
CA ARG A 4 -1.32 7.78 0.71
C ARG A 4 -1.65 6.47 1.42
N LYS A 5 -2.02 6.58 2.70
CA LYS A 5 -2.30 5.43 3.57
C LYS A 5 -3.58 4.74 3.09
N VAL A 6 -3.47 3.46 2.71
CA VAL A 6 -4.62 2.62 2.40
C VAL A 6 -5.04 1.88 3.67
N THR A 7 -6.32 1.94 4.00
CA THR A 7 -6.86 1.25 5.18
C THR A 7 -7.33 -0.14 4.75
N VAL A 8 -6.63 -1.20 5.19
CA VAL A 8 -7.03 -2.58 4.93
C VAL A 8 -7.83 -3.10 6.12
N PHE A 9 -9.08 -3.50 5.84
CA PHE A 9 -9.97 -4.06 6.84
C PHE A 9 -10.33 -5.50 6.48
N LYS A 10 -10.07 -6.43 7.39
CA LYS A 10 -10.46 -7.84 7.27
C LYS A 10 -11.60 -8.11 8.26
N TYR A 11 -12.67 -8.71 7.77
CA TYR A 11 -13.83 -9.09 8.55
C TYR A 11 -14.25 -10.53 8.27
N LYS A 12 -14.64 -11.27 9.32
CA LYS A 12 -15.39 -12.51 9.19
C LYS A 12 -16.59 -12.46 10.14
N SER A 13 -17.77 -12.80 9.63
CA SER A 13 -19.01 -12.79 10.40
C SER A 13 -19.04 -13.89 11.46
N LYS A 14 -19.67 -13.62 12.61
CA LYS A 14 -19.95 -14.59 13.70
C LYS A 14 -18.73 -15.20 14.41
N VAL A 15 -17.51 -14.95 13.96
CA VAL A 15 -16.25 -15.42 14.59
C VAL A 15 -15.46 -14.33 15.32
N ARG A 16 -16.10 -13.19 15.65
CA ARG A 16 -15.47 -12.01 16.29
C ARG A 16 -14.14 -11.56 15.64
N TYR A 17 -13.91 -11.90 14.38
CA TYR A 17 -12.67 -11.58 13.67
C TYR A 17 -12.82 -10.26 12.90
N ARG A 18 -12.17 -9.23 13.42
CA ARG A 18 -12.03 -7.92 12.77
C ARG A 18 -10.58 -7.44 12.91
N ARG A 19 -9.91 -7.10 11.81
CA ARG A 19 -8.54 -6.56 11.83
C ARG A 19 -8.44 -5.35 10.92
N LYS A 20 -7.97 -4.23 11.47
CA LYS A 20 -7.71 -2.98 10.72
C LYS A 20 -6.21 -2.72 10.74
N ARG A 21 -5.57 -2.73 9.56
CA ARG A 21 -4.15 -2.38 9.41
C ARG A 21 -4.01 -1.31 8.34
N GLY A 22 -3.18 -0.31 8.60
CA GLY A 22 -2.79 0.63 7.56
C GLY A 22 -1.71 0.01 6.69
N HIS A 23 -1.86 0.10 5.37
CA HIS A 23 -0.78 -0.13 4.43
C HIS A 23 -0.30 1.21 3.88
N ARG A 24 1.01 1.42 3.87
CA ARG A 24 1.62 2.55 3.17
C ARG A 24 2.49 1.96 2.08
N GLN A 25 2.11 2.22 0.84
CA GLN A 25 2.90 1.76 -0.30
C GLN A 25 4.21 2.59 -0.36
N PRO A 26 5.39 1.97 -0.22
CA PRO A 26 6.65 2.62 -0.60
C PRO A 26 6.57 3.00 -2.09
N TYR A 27 6.98 4.23 -2.43
CA TYR A 27 7.13 4.61 -3.83
C TYR A 27 8.62 4.82 -4.12
N THR A 28 9.03 4.41 -5.32
CA THR A 28 10.31 4.75 -5.93
C THR A 28 10.06 5.84 -6.96
N LYS A 29 10.91 6.87 -6.96
CA LYS A 29 10.93 7.88 -8.01
C LYS A 29 12.15 7.59 -8.84
N LEU A 30 11.95 7.24 -10.11
CA LEU A 30 13.03 7.03 -11.07
C LEU A 30 13.10 8.25 -11.97
N ALA A 31 14.32 8.73 -12.19
CA ALA A 31 14.63 9.62 -13.29
C ALA A 31 15.27 8.76 -14.39
N ILE A 32 14.87 8.96 -15.64
CA ILE A 32 15.48 8.27 -16.77
C ILE A 32 16.42 9.28 -17.40
N ASP A 33 17.72 9.04 -17.29
CA ASP A 33 18.74 10.00 -17.71
C ASP A 33 19.03 9.90 -19.21
N GLN A 34 19.08 8.67 -19.76
CA GLN A 34 19.20 8.43 -21.19
C GLN A 34 18.48 7.15 -21.58
N ILE A 35 17.87 7.19 -22.76
CA ILE A 35 17.36 6.00 -23.45
C ILE A 35 18.15 5.93 -24.76
N VAL A 36 18.93 4.87 -24.93
CA VAL A 36 19.68 4.60 -26.16
C VAL A 36 18.86 3.61 -26.99
N VAL A 37 18.71 3.92 -28.28
CA VAL A 37 17.95 3.14 -29.28
C VAL A 37 18.88 2.20 -30.01
#